data_AF-A0A358SYS3-F1
#
_entry.id   AF-A0A358SYS3-F1
#
_cell.length_a   1.000
_cell.length_b   1.000
_cell.length_c   1.000
_cell.angle_alpha   90.00
_cell.angle_beta   90.00
_cell.angle_gamma   90.00
#
_symmetry.space_group_name_H-M   'P 1'
#
loop_
_entity.id
_entity.type
_entity.pdbx_description
1 polymer ?
#
loop_
_entity_poly.entity_id
_entity_poly.type
_entity_poly.pdbx_seq_one_letter_code
_entity_poly.pdbx_strand_id
1 'polypeptide(L)'
;MKNIILAAIFSAALCSPVFSQQQKVKSEESLFLDLQKTGLGSINELQEKKRFIETIKLEKSKIQSKMLLNVYENAFNYYRAGNYEDARDLAAKILSIDPNFEDASMLLEASDQLRGAIRPALSEKLMIEDRFKSALSLYNDGRIVDAHKKMEEVVKLASNNIKAAYWLSKMKDDLRDYYFQKGDQAYARRDLRGALDNLYNALLVRPRDARTVAYVTRVEDELRQETANEKLRTALEYYAQGRLTAAYEGLKRALEVQPGDSKANKLLAEVKNEIEQNYINRGRKLYGERKYNEAIGEWNAAKPYTASLAYLDKLISRAKEQMRLEAEDKRRRSEAAAVRAREEAERRAKEEAERKKAEEEAKNKDSLEGPIRRLQGASEENRLSAQKHYEEGLKYFMNSNYEKARDEWTIAKQLDPGNSDVDSGLKRIDQLLAGGQ
;
A
#
# COMPACT_ATOMS: atom_id res chain seq x y z
N MET A 1 49.18 -88.87 -23.84
CA MET A 1 49.28 -88.87 -25.31
C MET A 1 48.40 -87.75 -25.85
N LYS A 2 49.02 -86.81 -26.63
CA LYS A 2 48.53 -86.05 -27.81
C LYS A 2 47.00 -85.77 -27.93
N ASN A 3 46.47 -84.62 -28.33
CA ASN A 3 46.95 -83.34 -28.85
C ASN A 3 45.71 -82.40 -28.89
N ILE A 4 45.92 -81.13 -28.54
CA ILE A 4 45.57 -79.86 -29.22
C ILE A 4 44.45 -79.92 -30.30
N ILE A 5 43.43 -79.05 -30.19
CA ILE A 5 43.00 -78.11 -31.25
C ILE A 5 42.35 -76.87 -30.60
N LEU A 6 42.94 -75.72 -30.95
CA LEU A 6 42.48 -74.34 -30.74
C LEU A 6 41.27 -74.06 -31.66
N ALA A 7 40.27 -73.34 -31.16
CA ALA A 7 39.39 -72.54 -32.02
C ALA A 7 39.00 -71.26 -31.28
N ALA A 8 39.73 -70.19 -31.59
CA ALA A 8 39.38 -68.82 -31.24
C ALA A 8 38.25 -68.36 -32.15
N ILE A 9 37.15 -67.85 -31.57
CA ILE A 9 36.19 -67.02 -32.29
C ILE A 9 36.21 -65.64 -31.64
N PHE A 10 36.86 -64.74 -32.37
CA PHE A 10 36.75 -63.30 -32.26
C PHE A 10 35.29 -62.89 -32.49
N SER A 11 34.69 -62.17 -31.55
CA SER A 11 33.51 -61.36 -31.81
C SER A 11 33.77 -59.98 -31.24
N ALA A 12 34.23 -59.10 -32.14
CA ALA A 12 34.30 -57.68 -31.93
C ALA A 12 32.88 -57.12 -31.83
N ALA A 13 32.46 -56.74 -30.63
CA ALA A 13 31.28 -55.91 -30.39
C ALA A 13 31.74 -54.57 -29.81
N LEU A 14 31.99 -53.65 -30.73
CA LEU A 14 31.76 -52.21 -30.68
C LEU A 14 31.64 -51.59 -29.26
N CYS A 15 32.75 -51.00 -28.82
CA CYS A 15 32.76 -49.93 -27.82
C CYS A 15 31.85 -48.79 -28.30
N SER A 16 30.68 -48.65 -27.70
CA SER A 16 29.90 -47.42 -27.77
C SER A 16 30.35 -46.52 -26.62
N PRO A 17 30.78 -45.27 -26.84
CA PRO A 17 30.98 -44.35 -25.74
C PRO A 17 29.61 -44.01 -25.16
N VAL A 18 29.34 -44.51 -23.95
CA VAL A 18 28.25 -43.97 -23.13
C VAL A 18 28.63 -42.53 -22.82
N PHE A 19 28.09 -41.61 -23.62
CA PHE A 19 28.03 -40.21 -23.25
C PHE A 19 27.28 -40.13 -21.92
N SER A 20 28.04 -39.86 -20.85
CA SER A 20 27.52 -39.27 -19.64
C SER A 20 26.77 -38.01 -20.06
N GLN A 21 25.44 -38.11 -20.16
CA GLN A 21 24.59 -36.95 -19.99
C GLN A 21 24.76 -36.52 -18.53
N GLN A 22 25.80 -35.71 -18.28
CA GLN A 22 25.77 -34.76 -17.19
C GLN A 22 24.44 -34.04 -17.32
N GLN A 23 23.51 -34.32 -16.40
CA GLN A 23 22.43 -33.40 -16.11
C GLN A 23 23.11 -32.10 -15.72
N LYS A 24 23.28 -31.21 -16.70
CA LYS A 24 23.70 -29.83 -16.46
C LYS A 24 22.69 -29.28 -15.48
N VAL A 25 23.15 -29.04 -14.25
CA VAL A 25 22.44 -28.23 -13.27
C VAL A 25 22.05 -26.96 -14.02
N LYS A 26 20.75 -26.75 -14.21
CA LYS A 26 20.22 -25.56 -14.86
C LYS A 26 20.84 -24.35 -14.16
N SER A 27 21.58 -23.51 -14.89
CA SER A 27 22.17 -22.30 -14.33
C SER A 27 21.05 -21.40 -13.80
N GLU A 28 21.34 -20.61 -12.77
CA GLU A 28 20.37 -19.71 -12.12
C GLU A 28 19.65 -18.82 -13.15
N GLU A 29 20.35 -18.40 -14.20
CA GLU A 29 19.82 -17.63 -15.34
C GLU A 29 18.78 -18.38 -16.18
N SER A 30 18.95 -19.70 -16.34
CA SER A 30 18.02 -20.54 -17.13
C SER A 30 16.72 -20.85 -16.38
N LEU A 31 16.75 -20.87 -15.04
CA LEU A 31 15.54 -20.95 -14.20
C LEU A 31 14.79 -19.61 -14.16
N PHE A 32 15.51 -18.50 -14.26
CA PHE A 32 14.95 -17.15 -14.33
C PHE A 32 14.13 -16.93 -15.62
N LEU A 33 14.60 -17.47 -16.75
CA LEU A 33 13.96 -17.35 -18.06
C LEU A 33 12.67 -18.19 -18.22
N ASP A 34 12.56 -19.32 -17.53
CA ASP A 34 11.36 -20.19 -17.58
C ASP A 34 10.19 -19.60 -16.78
N LEU A 35 10.44 -18.83 -15.71
CA LEU A 35 9.42 -18.23 -14.85
C LEU A 35 8.88 -16.89 -15.38
N GLN A 36 9.64 -16.15 -16.19
CA GLN A 36 9.14 -14.96 -16.87
C GLN A 36 8.04 -15.29 -17.90
N LYS A 37 7.99 -16.54 -18.38
CA LYS A 37 6.97 -17.04 -19.30
C LYS A 37 5.70 -17.54 -18.60
N THR A 38 5.71 -17.71 -17.27
CA THR A 38 4.53 -18.11 -16.49
C THR A 38 3.82 -16.91 -15.87
N GLY A 39 3.43 -15.95 -16.71
CA GLY A 39 2.27 -15.06 -16.54
C GLY A 39 1.88 -14.60 -15.14
N LEU A 40 2.81 -14.03 -14.36
CA LEU A 40 2.50 -13.36 -13.10
C LEU A 40 2.78 -11.87 -13.26
N GLY A 41 1.71 -11.07 -13.26
CA GLY A 41 1.76 -9.63 -13.45
C GLY A 41 2.53 -8.92 -12.34
N SER A 42 3.35 -7.93 -12.73
CA SER A 42 3.93 -6.83 -11.94
C SER A 42 3.95 -7.00 -10.42
N ILE A 43 4.68 -7.98 -9.91
CA ILE A 43 5.06 -8.05 -8.50
C ILE A 43 6.42 -7.36 -8.36
N ASN A 44 6.57 -6.58 -7.30
CA ASN A 44 7.72 -5.73 -7.04
C ASN A 44 9.00 -6.59 -6.95
N GLU A 45 10.01 -6.32 -7.77
CA GLU A 45 11.27 -7.09 -7.94
C GLU A 45 11.97 -7.47 -6.61
N LEU A 46 11.76 -6.66 -5.56
CA LEU A 46 12.26 -6.89 -4.20
C LEU A 46 11.57 -8.07 -3.48
N GLN A 47 10.26 -8.25 -3.66
CA GLN A 47 9.51 -9.34 -3.01
C GLN A 47 9.80 -10.69 -3.67
N GLU A 48 10.03 -10.71 -4.97
CA GLU A 48 10.44 -11.92 -5.71
C GLU A 48 11.84 -12.36 -5.31
N LYS A 49 12.80 -11.42 -5.22
CA LYS A 49 14.16 -11.71 -4.71
C LYS A 49 14.13 -12.27 -3.28
N LYS A 50 13.28 -11.75 -2.40
CA LYS A 50 13.11 -12.30 -1.03
C LYS A 50 12.56 -13.72 -1.06
N ARG A 51 11.47 -13.97 -1.79
CA ARG A 51 10.87 -15.31 -1.94
C ARG A 51 11.84 -16.30 -2.57
N PHE A 52 12.65 -15.87 -3.53
CA PHE A 52 13.67 -16.67 -4.18
C PHE A 52 14.80 -17.04 -3.20
N ILE A 53 15.32 -16.08 -2.43
CA ILE A 53 16.32 -16.33 -1.39
C ILE A 53 15.78 -17.28 -0.33
N GLU A 54 14.52 -17.11 0.09
CA GLU A 54 13.84 -18.02 1.01
C GLU A 54 13.74 -19.44 0.43
N THR A 55 13.39 -19.56 -0.85
CA THR A 55 13.30 -20.84 -1.56
C THR A 55 14.67 -21.52 -1.65
N ILE A 56 15.73 -20.79 -2.00
CA ILE A 56 17.11 -21.32 -2.03
C ILE A 56 17.54 -21.78 -0.64
N LYS A 57 17.29 -20.98 0.40
CA LYS A 57 17.60 -21.37 1.78
C LYS A 57 16.88 -22.64 2.18
N LEU A 58 15.61 -22.77 1.80
CA LEU A 58 14.79 -23.94 2.07
C LEU A 58 15.29 -25.19 1.33
N GLU A 59 15.63 -25.07 0.04
CA GLU A 59 16.21 -26.17 -0.74
C GLU A 59 17.60 -26.56 -0.23
N LYS A 60 18.44 -25.60 0.12
CA LYS A 60 19.74 -25.86 0.77
C LYS A 60 19.55 -26.61 2.09
N SER A 61 18.61 -26.19 2.92
CA SER A 61 18.27 -26.87 4.17
C SER A 61 17.79 -28.31 3.90
N LYS A 62 16.93 -28.54 2.91
CA LYS A 62 16.47 -29.89 2.55
C LYS A 62 17.61 -30.80 2.11
N ILE A 63 18.50 -30.30 1.24
CA ILE A 63 19.67 -31.05 0.78
C ILE A 63 20.58 -31.38 1.95
N GLN A 64 20.83 -30.41 2.84
CA GLN A 64 21.62 -30.60 4.05
C GLN A 64 20.97 -31.64 4.97
N SER A 65 19.67 -31.56 5.26
CA SER A 65 18.95 -32.55 6.07
C SER A 65 19.03 -33.96 5.47
N LYS A 66 18.86 -34.09 4.14
CA LYS A 66 18.99 -35.39 3.46
C LYS A 66 20.42 -35.94 3.54
N MET A 67 21.43 -35.08 3.38
CA MET A 67 22.82 -35.47 3.55
C MET A 67 23.10 -35.94 4.98
N LEU A 68 22.63 -35.21 5.99
CA LEU A 68 22.81 -35.57 7.40
C LEU A 68 22.11 -36.88 7.75
N LEU A 69 20.92 -37.15 7.20
CA LEU A 69 20.23 -38.43 7.36
C LEU A 69 21.06 -39.60 6.81
N ASN A 70 21.66 -39.48 5.63
CA ASN A 70 22.52 -40.52 5.08
C ASN A 70 23.77 -40.77 5.96
N VAL A 71 24.37 -39.69 6.50
CA VAL A 71 25.52 -39.80 7.41
C VAL A 71 25.10 -40.44 8.73
N TYR A 72 23.90 -40.12 9.22
CA TYR A 72 23.31 -40.73 10.42
C TYR A 72 23.06 -42.22 10.23
N GLU A 73 22.49 -42.65 9.10
CA GLU A 73 22.29 -44.07 8.80
C GLU A 73 23.60 -44.85 8.83
N ASN A 74 24.68 -44.26 8.29
CA ASN A 74 26.01 -44.86 8.38
C ASN A 74 26.52 -44.94 9.83
N ALA A 75 26.40 -43.87 10.60
CA ALA A 75 26.75 -43.85 12.03
C ALA A 75 25.97 -44.93 12.81
N PHE A 76 24.68 -45.08 12.52
CA PHE A 76 23.82 -46.06 13.14
C PHE A 76 24.21 -47.50 12.76
N ASN A 77 24.64 -47.73 11.52
CA ASN A 77 25.18 -49.04 11.10
C ASN A 77 26.47 -49.40 11.86
N TYR A 78 27.37 -48.45 12.09
CA TYR A 78 28.56 -48.65 12.94
C TYR A 78 28.18 -48.99 14.38
N TYR A 79 27.20 -48.28 14.94
CA TYR A 79 26.66 -48.56 16.26
C TYR A 79 26.10 -49.99 16.36
N ARG A 80 25.30 -50.41 15.38
CA ARG A 80 24.75 -51.78 15.33
C ARG A 80 25.80 -52.86 15.14
N ALA A 81 26.92 -52.52 14.51
CA ALA A 81 28.07 -53.41 14.38
C ALA A 81 28.92 -53.49 15.66
N GLY A 82 28.60 -52.71 16.69
CA GLY A 82 29.36 -52.62 17.94
C GLY A 82 30.60 -51.73 17.85
N ASN A 83 30.78 -51.01 16.74
CA ASN A 83 31.87 -50.06 16.55
C ASN A 83 31.43 -48.67 17.04
N TYR A 84 31.47 -48.49 18.36
CA TYR A 84 30.97 -47.29 19.02
C TYR A 84 31.86 -46.07 18.84
N GLU A 85 33.17 -46.24 18.60
CA GLU A 85 34.07 -45.10 18.35
C GLU A 85 33.77 -44.43 17.00
N ASP A 86 33.63 -45.22 15.93
CA ASP A 86 33.32 -44.67 14.61
C ASP A 86 31.89 -44.09 14.57
N ALA A 87 30.94 -44.73 15.27
CA ALA A 87 29.57 -44.23 15.40
C ALA A 87 29.52 -42.86 16.12
N ARG A 88 30.29 -42.74 17.21
CA ARG A 88 30.44 -41.51 18.00
C ARG A 88 31.06 -40.39 17.18
N ASP A 89 32.14 -40.64 16.46
CA ASP A 89 32.83 -39.62 15.66
C ASP A 89 31.93 -39.09 14.53
N LEU A 90 31.17 -39.98 13.87
CA LEU A 90 30.20 -39.57 12.86
C LEU A 90 29.01 -38.81 13.47
N ALA A 91 28.51 -39.22 14.64
CA ALA A 91 27.45 -38.50 15.34
C ALA A 91 27.90 -37.10 15.80
N ALA A 92 29.11 -36.97 16.33
CA ALA A 92 29.70 -35.68 16.69
C ALA A 92 29.86 -34.76 15.46
N LYS A 93 30.23 -35.33 14.31
CA LYS A 93 30.31 -34.59 13.05
C LYS A 93 28.94 -34.09 12.58
N ILE A 94 27.89 -34.89 12.72
CA ILE A 94 26.51 -34.45 12.42
C ILE A 94 26.13 -33.26 13.32
N LEU A 95 26.39 -33.36 14.63
CA LEU A 95 26.06 -32.30 15.59
C LEU A 95 26.89 -31.01 15.39
N SER A 96 28.11 -31.12 14.84
CA SER A 96 28.90 -29.94 14.45
C SER A 96 28.28 -29.14 13.30
N ILE A 97 27.47 -29.80 12.47
CA ILE A 97 26.79 -29.21 11.31
C ILE A 97 25.37 -28.76 11.69
N ASP A 98 24.66 -29.59 12.46
CA ASP A 98 23.33 -29.32 12.99
C ASP A 98 23.26 -29.69 14.48
N PRO A 99 23.46 -28.73 15.39
CA PRO A 99 23.39 -28.97 16.83
C PRO A 99 22.02 -29.46 17.33
N ASN A 100 20.95 -29.28 16.53
CA ASN A 100 19.59 -29.65 16.90
C ASN A 100 19.18 -31.02 16.35
N PHE A 101 20.11 -31.78 15.77
CA PHE A 101 19.83 -33.10 15.23
C PHE A 101 19.68 -34.14 16.36
N GLU A 102 18.46 -34.28 16.87
CA GLU A 102 18.13 -35.09 18.07
C GLU A 102 18.63 -36.54 17.98
N ASP A 103 18.44 -37.20 16.82
CA ASP A 103 18.80 -38.60 16.64
C ASP A 103 20.32 -38.83 16.75
N ALA A 104 21.14 -37.88 16.29
CA ALA A 104 22.60 -37.94 16.39
C ALA A 104 23.07 -37.62 17.82
N SER A 105 22.40 -36.71 18.52
CA SER A 105 22.67 -36.47 19.95
C SER A 105 22.43 -37.71 20.78
N MET A 106 21.31 -38.39 20.55
CA MET A 106 20.98 -39.66 21.21
C MET A 106 22.00 -40.75 20.86
N LEU A 107 22.37 -40.88 19.58
CA LEU A 107 23.36 -41.88 19.14
C LEU A 107 24.75 -41.61 19.73
N LEU A 108 25.16 -40.35 19.82
CA LEU A 108 26.41 -39.94 20.44
C LEU A 108 26.44 -40.36 21.93
N GLU A 109 25.40 -40.01 22.69
CA GLU A 109 25.30 -40.35 24.11
C GLU A 109 25.32 -41.87 24.34
N ALA A 110 24.58 -42.63 23.52
CA ALA A 110 24.57 -44.09 23.59
C ALA A 110 25.95 -44.69 23.24
N SER A 111 26.63 -44.14 22.23
CA SER A 111 27.97 -44.60 21.83
C SER A 111 29.03 -44.29 22.89
N ASP A 112 28.95 -43.13 23.53
CA ASP A 112 29.83 -42.73 24.64
C ASP A 112 29.67 -43.66 25.86
N GLN A 113 28.43 -44.07 26.19
CA GLN A 113 28.16 -44.99 27.29
C GLN A 113 28.67 -46.42 27.05
N LEU A 114 28.75 -46.84 25.78
CA LEU A 114 29.18 -48.18 25.38
C LEU A 114 30.67 -48.26 24.99
N ARG A 115 31.36 -47.11 25.01
CA ARG A 115 32.78 -47.00 24.65
C ARG A 115 33.66 -47.85 25.57
N GLY A 116 34.52 -48.69 24.99
CA GLY A 116 35.41 -49.56 25.75
C GLY A 116 34.74 -50.75 26.44
N ALA A 117 33.47 -51.05 26.10
CA ALA A 117 32.78 -52.22 26.63
C ALA A 117 33.44 -53.53 26.17
N ILE A 118 33.88 -54.35 27.12
CA ILE A 118 34.49 -55.67 26.87
C ILE A 118 33.50 -56.63 26.17
N ARG A 119 32.19 -56.44 26.39
CA ARG A 119 31.10 -57.19 25.74
C ARG A 119 30.06 -56.20 25.17
N PRO A 120 30.26 -55.72 23.93
CA PRO A 120 29.40 -54.74 23.28
C PRO A 120 27.90 -55.09 23.33
N ALA A 121 27.52 -56.27 22.83
CA ALA A 121 26.12 -56.70 22.76
C ALA A 121 25.43 -56.85 24.13
N LEU A 122 26.16 -57.27 25.17
CA LEU A 122 25.59 -57.39 26.53
C LEU A 122 25.42 -56.01 27.17
N SER A 123 26.40 -55.13 26.98
CA SER A 123 26.40 -53.77 27.54
C SER A 123 25.32 -52.92 26.89
N GLU A 124 25.13 -53.04 25.58
CA GLU A 124 24.03 -52.43 24.85
C GLU A 124 22.67 -52.90 25.39
N LYS A 125 22.48 -54.22 25.54
CA LYS A 125 21.23 -54.76 26.08
C LYS A 125 20.93 -54.23 27.50
N LEU A 126 21.94 -54.18 28.38
CA LEU A 126 21.80 -53.64 29.74
C LEU A 126 21.44 -52.16 29.73
N MET A 127 22.12 -51.35 28.90
CA MET A 127 21.82 -49.92 28.74
C MET A 127 20.38 -49.70 28.24
N ILE A 128 19.95 -50.46 27.22
CA ILE A 128 18.60 -50.39 26.68
C ILE A 128 17.55 -50.80 27.73
N GLU A 129 17.81 -51.85 28.52
CA GLU A 129 16.95 -52.26 29.63
C GLU A 129 16.85 -51.19 30.72
N ASP A 130 17.94 -50.51 31.04
CA ASP A 130 17.96 -49.43 32.04
C ASP A 130 17.18 -48.18 31.55
N ARG A 131 17.40 -47.76 30.30
CA ARG A 131 16.62 -46.69 29.67
C ARG A 131 15.13 -47.05 29.60
N PHE A 132 14.80 -48.30 29.28
CA PHE A 132 13.43 -48.79 29.28
C PHE A 132 12.79 -48.73 30.67
N LYS A 133 13.48 -49.20 31.71
CA LYS A 133 12.99 -49.11 33.10
C LYS A 133 12.82 -47.66 33.56
N SER A 134 13.75 -46.80 33.21
CA SER A 134 13.68 -45.37 33.50
C SER A 134 12.45 -44.71 32.85
N ALA A 135 12.16 -45.04 31.58
CA ALA A 135 10.97 -44.55 30.89
C ALA A 135 9.68 -45.05 31.56
N LEU A 136 9.63 -46.31 32.02
CA LEU A 136 8.49 -46.84 32.77
C LEU A 136 8.33 -46.18 34.15
N SER A 137 9.43 -45.86 34.84
CA SER A 137 9.36 -45.13 36.10
C SER A 137 8.71 -43.76 35.90
N LEU A 138 9.17 -42.99 34.90
CA LEU A 138 8.59 -41.69 34.57
C LEU A 138 7.10 -41.78 34.21
N TYR A 139 6.72 -42.85 33.53
CA TYR A 139 5.33 -43.11 33.19
C TYR A 139 4.48 -43.39 34.44
N ASN A 140 4.98 -44.20 35.36
CA ASN A 140 4.32 -44.47 36.64
C ASN A 140 4.22 -43.21 37.51
N ASP A 141 5.20 -42.30 37.41
CA ASP A 141 5.19 -40.99 38.07
C ASP A 141 4.23 -39.99 37.41
N GLY A 142 3.55 -40.37 36.33
CA GLY A 142 2.61 -39.52 35.59
C GLY A 142 3.27 -38.48 34.67
N ARG A 143 4.59 -38.54 34.49
CA ARG A 143 5.36 -37.65 33.60
C ARG A 143 5.31 -38.16 32.16
N ILE A 144 4.11 -38.19 31.58
CA ILE A 144 3.82 -38.84 30.29
C ILE A 144 4.65 -38.29 29.13
N VAL A 145 4.88 -36.97 29.09
CA VAL A 145 5.69 -36.33 28.02
C VAL A 145 7.13 -36.83 28.05
N ASP A 146 7.76 -36.79 29.23
CA ASP A 146 9.14 -37.24 29.43
C ASP A 146 9.27 -38.74 29.21
N ALA A 147 8.29 -39.51 29.70
CA ALA A 147 8.23 -40.95 29.51
C ALA A 147 8.13 -41.34 28.03
N HIS A 148 7.26 -40.68 27.26
CA HIS A 148 7.14 -40.89 25.82
C HIS A 148 8.47 -40.61 25.11
N LYS A 149 9.11 -39.46 25.40
CA LYS A 149 10.40 -39.10 24.80
C LYS A 149 11.47 -40.15 25.08
N LYS A 150 11.63 -40.58 26.34
CA LYS A 150 12.61 -41.62 26.70
C LYS A 150 12.27 -42.98 26.09
N MET A 151 11.00 -43.35 25.99
CA MET A 151 10.59 -44.60 25.36
C MET A 151 10.81 -44.57 23.84
N GLU A 152 10.66 -43.41 23.21
CA GLU A 152 10.96 -43.21 21.80
C GLU A 152 12.46 -43.42 21.51
N GLU A 153 13.35 -42.91 22.37
CA GLU A 153 14.79 -43.18 22.29
C GLU A 153 15.09 -44.69 22.32
N VAL A 154 14.45 -45.42 23.25
CA VAL A 154 14.60 -46.88 23.37
C VAL A 154 14.18 -47.60 22.09
N VAL A 155 13.07 -47.21 21.48
CA VAL A 155 12.60 -47.82 20.22
C VAL A 155 13.48 -47.45 19.04
N LYS A 156 14.02 -46.23 18.99
CA LYS A 156 14.96 -45.82 17.94
C LYS A 156 16.28 -46.59 18.01
N LEU A 157 16.84 -46.75 19.22
CA LEU A 157 18.09 -47.50 19.43
C LEU A 157 17.89 -49.02 19.25
N ALA A 158 16.77 -49.56 19.72
CA ALA A 158 16.45 -50.99 19.66
C ALA A 158 15.10 -51.25 18.97
N SER A 159 15.06 -51.06 17.65
CA SER A 159 13.83 -51.19 16.85
C SER A 159 13.22 -52.60 16.83
N ASN A 160 14.00 -53.63 17.18
CA ASN A 160 13.54 -55.01 17.33
C ASN A 160 12.90 -55.30 18.70
N ASN A 161 12.90 -54.34 19.64
CA ASN A 161 12.34 -54.53 20.96
C ASN A 161 10.81 -54.37 20.94
N ILE A 162 10.12 -55.50 20.78
CA ILE A 162 8.65 -55.56 20.72
C ILE A 162 8.01 -54.97 21.99
N LYS A 163 8.64 -55.13 23.17
CA LYS A 163 8.11 -54.57 24.43
C LYS A 163 8.17 -53.05 24.42
N ALA A 164 9.28 -52.46 24.00
CA ALA A 164 9.42 -51.01 23.88
C ALA A 164 8.43 -50.43 22.87
N ALA A 165 8.25 -51.10 21.72
CA ALA A 165 7.27 -50.68 20.71
C ALA A 165 5.83 -50.69 21.25
N TYR A 166 5.46 -51.75 22.00
CA TYR A 166 4.15 -51.84 22.66
C TYR A 166 3.94 -50.68 23.64
N TRP A 167 4.88 -50.45 24.54
CA TRP A 167 4.79 -49.38 25.54
C TRP A 167 4.80 -48.00 24.91
N LEU A 168 5.58 -47.77 23.84
CA LEU A 168 5.56 -46.52 23.10
C LEU A 168 4.18 -46.26 22.49
N SER A 169 3.54 -47.28 21.88
CA SER A 169 2.19 -47.12 21.35
C SER A 169 1.18 -46.76 22.45
N LYS A 170 1.28 -47.42 23.61
CA LYS A 170 0.42 -47.12 24.76
C LYS A 170 0.65 -45.68 25.26
N MET A 171 1.91 -45.29 25.46
CA MET A 171 2.27 -43.93 25.87
C MET A 171 1.81 -42.88 24.87
N LYS A 172 1.76 -43.18 23.57
CA LYS A 172 1.18 -42.28 22.56
C LYS A 172 -0.31 -42.06 22.77
N ASP A 173 -1.06 -43.12 23.11
CA ASP A 173 -2.49 -42.98 23.39
C ASP A 173 -2.72 -42.16 24.67
N ASP A 174 -1.94 -42.42 25.72
CA ASP A 174 -2.02 -41.65 26.97
C ASP A 174 -1.55 -40.20 26.79
N LEU A 175 -0.54 -39.96 25.96
CA LEU A 175 -0.04 -38.61 25.65
C LEU A 175 -1.06 -37.81 24.84
N ARG A 176 -1.73 -38.46 23.87
CA ARG A 176 -2.88 -37.86 23.18
C ARG A 176 -3.95 -37.47 24.20
N ASP A 177 -4.32 -38.36 25.11
CA ASP A 177 -5.37 -38.09 26.11
C ASP A 177 -4.96 -36.99 27.08
N TYR A 178 -3.69 -36.95 27.48
CA TYR A 178 -3.12 -35.86 28.29
C TYR A 178 -3.30 -34.50 27.60
N TYR A 179 -2.90 -34.38 26.33
CA TYR A 179 -3.06 -33.14 25.58
C TYR A 179 -4.52 -32.80 25.32
N PHE A 180 -5.36 -33.80 25.02
CA PHE A 180 -6.80 -33.60 24.89
C PHE A 180 -7.42 -33.03 26.17
N GLN A 181 -7.08 -33.59 27.33
CA GLN A 181 -7.57 -33.12 28.62
C GLN A 181 -7.06 -31.72 28.95
N LYS A 182 -5.80 -31.39 28.61
CA LYS A 182 -5.27 -30.02 28.74
C LYS A 182 -6.01 -29.04 27.84
N GLY A 183 -6.35 -29.46 26.62
CA GLY A 183 -7.19 -28.70 25.70
C GLY A 183 -8.58 -28.45 26.27
N ASP A 184 -9.22 -29.48 26.82
CA ASP A 184 -10.53 -29.39 27.47
C ASP A 184 -10.51 -28.46 28.70
N GLN A 185 -9.45 -28.51 29.52
CA GLN A 185 -9.24 -27.58 30.63
C GLN A 185 -9.06 -26.13 30.17
N ALA A 186 -8.30 -25.90 29.08
CA ALA A 186 -8.15 -24.57 28.51
C ALA A 186 -9.47 -24.05 27.93
N TYR A 187 -10.24 -24.93 27.27
CA TYR A 187 -11.57 -24.62 26.77
C TYR A 187 -12.53 -24.25 27.90
N ALA A 188 -12.53 -24.99 29.01
CA ALA A 188 -13.33 -24.68 30.19
C ALA A 188 -12.98 -23.31 30.81
N ARG A 189 -11.74 -22.84 30.64
CA ARG A 189 -11.29 -21.50 31.04
C ARG A 189 -11.59 -20.41 30.00
N ARG A 190 -12.32 -20.71 28.92
CA ARG A 190 -12.57 -19.83 27.76
C ARG A 190 -11.30 -19.42 26.99
N ASP A 191 -10.20 -20.12 27.19
CA ASP A 191 -8.98 -19.94 26.40
C ASP A 191 -9.05 -20.83 25.15
N LEU A 192 -9.78 -20.35 24.12
CA LEU A 192 -9.99 -21.11 22.89
C LEU A 192 -8.68 -21.35 22.12
N ARG A 193 -7.74 -20.40 22.15
CA ARG A 193 -6.44 -20.55 21.48
C ARG A 193 -5.58 -21.59 22.19
N GLY A 194 -5.42 -21.48 23.50
CA GLY A 194 -4.69 -22.48 24.29
C GLY A 194 -5.35 -23.86 24.24
N ALA A 195 -6.68 -23.93 24.09
CA ALA A 195 -7.38 -25.18 23.83
C ALA A 195 -6.96 -25.80 22.50
N LEU A 196 -6.98 -25.03 21.42
CA LEU A 196 -6.57 -25.49 20.09
C LEU A 196 -5.10 -25.92 20.06
N ASP A 197 -4.19 -25.19 20.69
CA ASP A 197 -2.77 -25.55 20.75
C ASP A 197 -2.57 -26.96 21.34
N ASN A 198 -3.23 -27.25 22.46
CA ASN A 198 -3.16 -28.56 23.09
C ASN A 198 -3.87 -29.64 22.25
N LEU A 199 -5.00 -29.33 21.61
CA LEU A 199 -5.70 -30.29 20.74
C LEU A 199 -4.91 -30.62 19.48
N TYR A 200 -4.21 -29.64 18.89
CA TYR A 200 -3.29 -29.90 17.78
C TYR A 200 -2.11 -30.75 18.22
N ASN A 201 -1.57 -30.55 19.43
CA ASN A 201 -0.56 -31.45 19.99
C ASN A 201 -1.09 -32.90 20.11
N ALA A 202 -2.35 -33.08 20.52
CA ALA A 202 -2.98 -34.41 20.51
C ALA A 202 -3.09 -35.00 19.09
N LEU A 203 -3.42 -34.18 18.08
CA LEU A 203 -3.43 -34.60 16.67
C LEU A 203 -2.03 -34.89 16.12
N LEU A 204 -0.97 -34.19 16.56
CA LEU A 204 0.39 -34.52 16.16
C LEU A 204 0.79 -35.92 16.63
N VAL A 205 0.33 -36.33 17.82
CA VAL A 205 0.56 -37.68 18.34
C VAL A 205 -0.30 -38.72 17.60
N ARG A 206 -1.57 -38.40 17.30
CA ARG A 206 -2.50 -39.26 16.54
C ARG A 206 -3.23 -38.46 15.44
N PRO A 207 -2.66 -38.36 14.21
CA PRO A 207 -3.17 -37.47 13.14
C PRO A 207 -4.55 -37.76 12.56
N ARG A 208 -5.25 -38.79 13.03
CA ARG A 208 -6.56 -39.24 12.52
C ARG A 208 -7.54 -39.59 13.65
N ASP A 209 -7.33 -39.06 14.85
CA ASP A 209 -8.26 -39.28 15.94
C ASP A 209 -9.57 -38.50 15.70
N ALA A 210 -10.64 -39.21 15.33
CA ALA A 210 -11.92 -38.61 14.99
C ALA A 210 -12.52 -37.76 16.13
N ARG A 211 -12.28 -38.18 17.39
CA ARG A 211 -12.74 -37.45 18.57
C ARG A 211 -12.04 -36.09 18.68
N THR A 212 -10.71 -36.06 18.60
CA THR A 212 -9.93 -34.82 18.66
C THR A 212 -10.27 -33.91 17.47
N VAL A 213 -10.39 -34.46 16.26
CA VAL A 213 -10.79 -33.68 15.07
C VAL A 213 -12.14 -32.99 15.27
N ALA A 214 -13.17 -33.73 15.70
CA ALA A 214 -14.49 -33.15 15.93
C ALA A 214 -14.47 -32.04 16.99
N TYR A 215 -13.68 -32.21 18.05
CA TYR A 215 -13.53 -31.21 19.10
C TYR A 215 -12.79 -29.96 18.58
N VAL A 216 -11.70 -30.12 17.83
CA VAL A 216 -10.97 -29.04 17.17
C VAL A 216 -11.90 -28.24 16.26
N THR A 217 -12.68 -28.90 15.40
CA THR A 217 -13.63 -28.22 14.50
C THR A 217 -14.59 -27.33 15.28
N ARG A 218 -15.16 -27.84 16.39
CA ARG A 218 -16.06 -27.05 17.25
C ARG A 218 -15.37 -25.83 17.86
N VAL A 219 -14.18 -26.00 18.42
CA VAL A 219 -13.43 -24.90 19.08
C VAL A 219 -12.96 -23.87 18.05
N GLU A 220 -12.54 -24.31 16.87
CA GLU A 220 -12.20 -23.42 15.75
C GLU A 220 -13.41 -22.61 15.28
N ASP A 221 -14.58 -23.24 15.14
CA ASP A 221 -15.82 -22.56 14.76
C ASP A 221 -16.20 -21.49 15.79
N GLU A 222 -16.09 -21.80 17.08
CA GLU A 222 -16.35 -20.84 18.16
C GLU A 222 -15.35 -19.67 18.11
N LEU A 223 -14.05 -19.95 17.93
CA LEU A 223 -13.02 -18.91 17.82
C LEU A 223 -13.22 -18.04 16.57
N ARG A 224 -13.60 -18.64 15.44
CA ARG A 224 -13.95 -17.91 14.21
C ARG A 224 -15.13 -16.99 14.46
N GLN A 225 -16.18 -17.46 15.13
CA GLN A 225 -17.35 -16.65 15.48
C GLN A 225 -16.99 -15.51 16.44
N GLU A 226 -16.21 -15.75 17.49
CA GLU A 226 -15.75 -14.70 18.40
C GLU A 226 -14.94 -13.63 17.68
N THR A 227 -14.00 -14.05 16.84
CA THR A 227 -13.16 -13.14 16.04
C THR A 227 -14.01 -12.33 15.05
N ALA A 228 -14.98 -12.97 14.39
CA ALA A 228 -15.90 -12.29 13.48
C ALA A 228 -16.78 -11.27 14.23
N ASN A 229 -17.31 -11.64 15.41
CA ASN A 229 -18.13 -10.78 16.24
C ASN A 229 -17.35 -9.57 16.78
N GLU A 230 -16.08 -9.74 17.17
CA GLU A 230 -15.22 -8.64 17.60
C GLU A 230 -14.96 -7.65 16.45
N LYS A 231 -14.67 -8.16 15.25
CA LYS A 231 -14.51 -7.33 14.05
C LYS A 231 -15.81 -6.64 13.65
N LEU A 232 -16.95 -7.31 13.79
CA LEU A 232 -18.25 -6.73 13.53
C LEU A 232 -18.56 -5.61 14.53
N ARG A 233 -18.26 -5.82 15.82
CA ARG A 233 -18.43 -4.79 16.86
C ARG A 233 -17.59 -3.55 16.59
N THR A 234 -16.31 -3.71 16.28
CA THR A 234 -15.43 -2.58 15.93
C THR A 234 -15.91 -1.87 14.67
N ALA A 235 -16.44 -2.59 13.68
CA ALA A 235 -17.05 -1.98 12.50
C ALA A 235 -18.32 -1.17 12.83
N LEU A 236 -19.16 -1.69 13.74
CA LEU A 236 -20.34 -0.98 14.26
C LEU A 236 -19.97 0.28 15.05
N GLU A 237 -18.87 0.25 15.81
CA GLU A 237 -18.36 1.44 16.49
C GLU A 237 -17.91 2.52 15.50
N TYR A 238 -17.22 2.14 14.40
CA TYR A 238 -16.91 3.09 13.33
C TYR A 238 -18.15 3.61 12.63
N TYR A 239 -19.18 2.77 12.47
CA TYR A 239 -20.46 3.18 11.91
C TYR A 239 -21.14 4.23 12.79
N ALA A 240 -21.21 3.99 14.11
CA ALA A 240 -21.76 4.94 15.08
C ALA A 240 -21.01 6.28 15.12
N GLN A 241 -19.70 6.26 14.83
CA GLN A 241 -18.88 7.47 14.71
C GLN A 241 -19.03 8.21 13.36
N GLY A 242 -19.86 7.70 12.44
CA GLY A 242 -20.02 8.24 11.08
C GLY A 242 -18.83 7.98 10.15
N ARG A 243 -17.88 7.13 10.57
CA ARG A 243 -16.68 6.77 9.78
C ARG A 243 -17.01 5.62 8.82
N LEU A 244 -17.84 5.91 7.83
CA LEU A 244 -18.44 4.90 6.94
C LEU A 244 -17.40 4.04 6.20
N THR A 245 -16.29 4.62 5.72
CA THR A 245 -15.24 3.86 5.01
C THR A 245 -14.51 2.87 5.92
N ALA A 246 -14.25 3.26 7.17
CA ALA A 246 -13.64 2.38 8.17
C ALA A 246 -14.60 1.27 8.60
N ALA A 247 -15.90 1.59 8.73
CA ALA A 247 -16.94 0.61 8.99
C ALA A 247 -17.04 -0.42 7.86
N TYR A 248 -17.03 0.03 6.59
CA TYR A 248 -17.06 -0.85 5.42
C TYR A 248 -15.89 -1.84 5.38
N GLU A 249 -14.67 -1.36 5.61
CA GLU A 249 -13.49 -2.23 5.68
C GLU A 249 -13.51 -3.18 6.88
N GLY A 250 -14.01 -2.72 8.04
CA GLY A 250 -14.22 -3.57 9.22
C GLY A 250 -15.21 -4.71 8.94
N LEU A 251 -16.33 -4.41 8.27
CA LEU A 251 -17.34 -5.40 7.87
C LEU A 251 -16.80 -6.42 6.87
N LYS A 252 -16.00 -5.98 5.88
CA LYS A 252 -15.30 -6.90 4.99
C LYS A 252 -14.41 -7.88 5.74
N ARG A 253 -13.60 -7.38 6.67
CA ARG A 253 -12.71 -8.23 7.48
C ARG A 253 -13.46 -9.18 8.40
N ALA A 254 -14.68 -8.85 8.82
CA ALA A 254 -15.56 -9.77 9.55
C ALA A 254 -16.08 -10.88 8.62
N LEU A 255 -16.50 -10.53 7.40
CA LEU A 255 -16.96 -11.48 6.37
C LEU A 255 -15.83 -12.35 5.80
N GLU A 256 -14.57 -11.90 5.81
CA GLU A 256 -13.42 -12.74 5.50
C GLU A 256 -13.26 -13.90 6.51
N VAL A 257 -13.62 -13.67 7.78
CA VAL A 257 -13.58 -14.69 8.83
C VAL A 257 -14.81 -15.58 8.78
N GLN A 258 -16.00 -14.99 8.53
CA GLN A 258 -17.26 -15.72 8.43
C GLN A 258 -18.07 -15.27 7.20
N PRO A 259 -17.81 -15.86 6.01
CA PRO A 259 -18.45 -15.45 4.75
C PRO A 259 -19.98 -15.58 4.73
N GLY A 260 -20.53 -16.47 5.56
CA GLY A 260 -21.96 -16.76 5.66
C GLY A 260 -22.74 -15.87 6.63
N ASP A 261 -22.14 -14.86 7.26
CA ASP A 261 -22.88 -14.01 8.19
C ASP A 261 -23.87 -13.10 7.46
N SER A 262 -25.16 -13.46 7.55
CA SER A 262 -26.25 -12.69 6.95
C SER A 262 -26.40 -11.27 7.51
N LYS A 263 -26.05 -11.04 8.78
CA LYS A 263 -26.16 -9.72 9.42
C LYS A 263 -25.07 -8.79 8.92
N ALA A 264 -23.81 -9.24 8.95
CA ALA A 264 -22.69 -8.48 8.41
C ALA A 264 -22.85 -8.18 6.91
N ASN A 265 -23.39 -9.12 6.13
CA ASN A 265 -23.67 -8.89 4.71
C ASN A 265 -24.73 -7.81 4.47
N LYS A 266 -25.84 -7.82 5.22
CA LYS A 266 -26.88 -6.78 5.12
C LYS A 266 -26.32 -5.41 5.49
N LEU A 267 -25.60 -5.33 6.61
CA LEU A 267 -25.01 -4.08 7.07
C LEU A 267 -23.94 -3.56 6.09
N LEU A 268 -23.14 -4.45 5.50
CA LEU A 268 -22.18 -4.06 4.46
C LEU A 268 -22.88 -3.42 3.27
N ALA A 269 -24.01 -3.96 2.83
CA ALA A 269 -24.80 -3.40 1.73
C ALA A 269 -25.39 -2.02 2.09
N GLU A 270 -25.89 -1.86 3.31
CA GLU A 270 -26.41 -0.57 3.82
C GLU A 270 -25.31 0.50 3.88
N VAL A 271 -24.17 0.19 4.51
CA VAL A 271 -23.01 1.10 4.60
C VAL A 271 -22.48 1.43 3.21
N LYS A 272 -22.40 0.43 2.32
CA LYS A 272 -21.98 0.61 0.92
C LYS A 272 -22.88 1.62 0.19
N ASN A 273 -24.20 1.47 0.32
CA ASN A 273 -25.16 2.39 -0.28
C ASN A 273 -25.06 3.80 0.32
N GLU A 274 -24.86 3.92 1.63
CA GLU A 274 -24.72 5.22 2.31
C GLU A 274 -23.46 5.97 1.86
N ILE A 275 -22.33 5.25 1.70
CA ILE A 275 -21.09 5.79 1.14
C ILE A 275 -21.34 6.29 -0.29
N GLU A 276 -21.97 5.46 -1.13
CA GLU A 276 -22.30 5.81 -2.51
C GLU A 276 -23.15 7.09 -2.58
N GLN A 277 -24.22 7.18 -1.80
CA GLN A 277 -25.11 8.35 -1.77
C GLN A 277 -24.36 9.61 -1.32
N ASN A 278 -23.46 9.51 -0.34
CA ASN A 278 -22.66 10.64 0.12
C ASN A 278 -21.77 11.20 -1.01
N TYR A 279 -21.04 10.32 -1.72
CA TYR A 279 -20.21 10.72 -2.87
C TYR A 279 -21.06 11.30 -4.03
N ILE A 280 -22.20 10.68 -4.34
CA ILE A 280 -23.11 11.18 -5.37
C ILE A 280 -23.62 12.58 -5.03
N ASN A 281 -24.04 12.81 -3.77
CA ASN A 281 -24.57 14.09 -3.32
C ASN A 281 -23.50 15.19 -3.32
N ARG A 282 -22.27 14.88 -2.87
CA ARG A 282 -21.13 15.80 -2.97
C ARG A 282 -20.80 16.15 -4.42
N GLY A 283 -20.73 15.13 -5.29
CA GLY A 283 -20.48 15.35 -6.72
C GLY A 283 -21.60 16.16 -7.39
N ARG A 284 -22.87 15.96 -7.02
CA ARG A 284 -24.00 16.78 -7.50
C ARG A 284 -23.90 18.25 -7.06
N LYS A 285 -23.47 18.50 -5.81
CA LYS A 285 -23.25 19.85 -5.30
C LYS A 285 -22.13 20.56 -6.10
N LEU A 286 -20.98 19.91 -6.27
CA LEU A 286 -19.86 20.43 -7.06
C LEU A 286 -20.22 20.64 -8.53
N TYR A 287 -21.04 19.76 -9.10
CA TYR A 287 -21.59 19.91 -10.44
C TYR A 287 -22.47 21.17 -10.55
N GLY A 288 -23.31 21.44 -9.56
CA GLY A 288 -24.09 22.68 -9.47
C GLY A 288 -23.23 23.94 -9.33
N GLU A 289 -22.08 23.82 -8.67
CA GLU A 289 -21.07 24.89 -8.56
C GLU A 289 -20.18 25.04 -9.83
N ARG A 290 -20.47 24.29 -10.91
CA ARG A 290 -19.69 24.21 -12.16
C ARG A 290 -18.25 23.70 -11.98
N LYS A 291 -17.93 23.08 -10.86
CA LYS A 291 -16.64 22.42 -10.59
C LYS A 291 -16.65 20.99 -11.14
N TYR A 292 -16.70 20.87 -12.46
CA TYR A 292 -16.92 19.58 -13.13
C TYR A 292 -15.83 18.54 -12.86
N ASN A 293 -14.56 18.95 -12.76
CA ASN A 293 -13.45 18.02 -12.49
C ASN A 293 -13.53 17.43 -11.08
N GLU A 294 -13.85 18.24 -10.07
CA GLU A 294 -14.02 17.79 -8.69
C GLU A 294 -15.25 16.88 -8.56
N ALA A 295 -16.36 17.23 -9.24
CA ALA A 295 -17.56 16.39 -9.29
C ALA A 295 -17.29 15.00 -9.88
N ILE A 296 -16.52 14.93 -10.98
CA ILE A 296 -16.10 13.67 -11.60
C ILE A 296 -15.19 12.88 -10.65
N GLY A 297 -14.33 13.55 -9.88
CA GLY A 297 -13.49 12.94 -8.85
C GLY A 297 -14.32 12.22 -7.78
N GLU A 298 -15.32 12.90 -7.22
CA GLU A 298 -16.23 12.32 -6.22
C GLU A 298 -17.03 11.13 -6.78
N TRP A 299 -17.55 11.21 -8.01
CA TRP A 299 -18.26 10.09 -8.63
C TRP A 299 -17.35 8.91 -8.97
N ASN A 300 -16.09 9.15 -9.33
CA ASN A 300 -15.13 8.06 -9.48
C ASN A 300 -14.80 7.39 -8.15
N ALA A 301 -14.71 8.16 -7.05
CA ALA A 301 -14.51 7.62 -5.72
C ALA A 301 -15.69 6.75 -5.23
N ALA A 302 -16.89 6.95 -5.78
CA ALA A 302 -18.06 6.11 -5.51
C ALA A 302 -18.01 4.72 -6.19
N LYS A 303 -17.17 4.52 -7.22
CA LYS A 303 -17.15 3.29 -8.04
C LYS A 303 -16.95 1.98 -7.25
N PRO A 304 -16.05 1.91 -6.24
CA PRO A 304 -15.88 0.69 -5.43
C PRO A 304 -17.13 0.33 -4.62
N TYR A 305 -18.00 1.32 -4.38
CA TYR A 305 -19.15 1.23 -3.50
C TYR A 305 -20.48 1.20 -4.24
N THR A 306 -20.53 1.26 -5.58
CA THR A 306 -21.80 1.19 -6.29
C THR A 306 -22.22 -0.25 -6.61
N ALA A 307 -23.52 -0.47 -6.72
CA ALA A 307 -24.09 -1.65 -7.38
C ALA A 307 -24.28 -1.44 -8.91
N SER A 308 -24.36 -0.18 -9.36
CA SER A 308 -24.70 0.16 -10.75
C SER A 308 -23.73 1.20 -11.33
N LEU A 309 -22.63 0.69 -11.93
CA LEU A 309 -21.61 1.51 -12.61
C LEU A 309 -22.20 2.39 -13.73
N ALA A 310 -23.20 1.88 -14.47
CA ALA A 310 -23.86 2.60 -15.56
C ALA A 310 -24.47 3.94 -15.12
N TYR A 311 -24.96 4.03 -13.88
CA TYR A 311 -25.54 5.27 -13.36
C TYR A 311 -24.45 6.33 -13.14
N LEU A 312 -23.33 5.95 -12.52
CA LEU A 312 -22.18 6.84 -12.31
C LEU A 312 -21.57 7.27 -13.65
N ASP A 313 -21.43 6.35 -14.60
CA ASP A 313 -20.85 6.66 -15.92
C ASP A 313 -21.73 7.65 -16.71
N LYS A 314 -23.06 7.57 -16.56
CA LYS A 314 -23.98 8.55 -17.15
C LYS A 314 -23.80 9.94 -16.53
N LEU A 315 -23.63 10.03 -15.20
CA LEU A 315 -23.34 11.29 -14.52
C LEU A 315 -22.01 11.90 -14.99
N ILE A 316 -20.95 11.09 -15.01
CA ILE A 316 -19.62 11.50 -15.47
C ILE A 316 -19.65 11.99 -16.91
N SER A 317 -20.33 11.26 -17.81
CA SER A 317 -20.45 11.63 -19.22
C SER A 317 -21.18 12.95 -19.40
N ARG A 318 -22.27 13.18 -18.64
CA ARG A 318 -23.01 14.45 -18.66
C ARG A 318 -22.14 15.62 -18.18
N ALA A 319 -21.30 15.43 -17.17
CA ALA A 319 -20.39 16.47 -16.70
C ALA A 319 -19.26 16.77 -17.68
N LYS A 320 -18.70 15.75 -18.32
CA LYS A 320 -17.70 15.94 -19.38
C LYS A 320 -18.27 16.72 -20.56
N GLU A 321 -19.50 16.41 -20.97
CA GLU A 321 -20.14 17.10 -22.08
C GLU A 321 -20.43 18.57 -21.76
N GLN A 322 -20.97 18.85 -20.56
CA GLN A 322 -21.20 20.24 -20.13
C GLN A 322 -19.89 21.04 -20.02
N MET A 323 -18.83 20.41 -19.50
CA MET A 323 -17.51 21.04 -19.44
C MET A 323 -16.97 21.37 -20.84
N ARG A 324 -17.15 20.46 -21.81
CA ARG A 324 -16.74 20.70 -23.20
C ARG A 324 -17.49 21.87 -23.82
N LEU A 325 -18.81 21.90 -23.68
CA LEU A 325 -19.66 22.98 -24.20
C LEU A 325 -19.29 24.34 -23.59
N GLU A 326 -19.11 24.42 -22.27
CA GLU A 326 -18.69 25.68 -21.62
C GLU A 326 -17.27 26.11 -22.01
N ALA A 327 -16.34 25.16 -22.20
CA ALA A 327 -14.99 25.46 -22.66
C ALA A 327 -14.98 25.97 -24.10
N GLU A 328 -15.76 25.36 -24.99
CA GLU A 328 -15.94 25.80 -26.38
C GLU A 328 -16.57 27.20 -26.44
N ASP A 329 -17.62 27.45 -25.66
CA ASP A 329 -18.25 28.78 -25.57
C ASP A 329 -17.31 29.84 -25.02
N LYS A 330 -16.52 29.51 -23.99
CA LYS A 330 -15.51 30.42 -23.46
C LYS A 330 -14.42 30.71 -24.50
N ARG A 331 -13.98 29.68 -25.24
CA ARG A 331 -13.00 29.83 -26.33
C ARG A 331 -13.55 30.75 -27.42
N ARG A 332 -14.77 30.50 -27.90
CA ARG A 332 -15.45 31.36 -28.89
C ARG A 332 -15.61 32.79 -28.41
N ARG A 333 -15.99 33.01 -27.15
CA ARG A 333 -16.08 34.36 -26.55
C ARG A 333 -14.72 35.06 -26.48
N SER A 334 -13.66 34.33 -26.10
CA SER A 334 -12.30 34.87 -26.05
C SER A 334 -11.73 35.18 -27.43
N GLU A 335 -12.00 34.33 -28.42
CA GLU A 335 -11.64 34.54 -29.83
C GLU A 335 -12.39 35.76 -30.39
N ALA A 336 -13.70 35.87 -30.16
CA ALA A 336 -14.49 37.03 -30.58
C ALA A 336 -14.08 38.33 -29.85
N ALA A 337 -13.64 38.25 -28.59
CA ALA A 337 -13.07 39.39 -27.88
C ALA A 337 -11.69 39.77 -28.45
N ALA A 338 -10.84 38.79 -28.78
CA ALA A 338 -9.55 39.02 -29.39
C ALA A 338 -9.65 39.61 -30.81
N VAL A 339 -10.61 39.15 -31.62
CA VAL A 339 -10.91 39.74 -32.92
C VAL A 339 -11.34 41.19 -32.78
N ARG A 340 -12.32 41.48 -31.90
CA ARG A 340 -12.75 42.86 -31.63
C ARG A 340 -11.63 43.76 -31.11
N ALA A 341 -10.77 43.24 -30.23
CA ALA A 341 -9.61 43.99 -29.74
C ALA A 341 -8.57 44.26 -30.84
N ARG A 342 -8.37 43.32 -31.78
CA ARG A 342 -7.50 43.50 -32.95
C ARG A 342 -8.06 44.52 -33.92
N GLU A 343 -9.35 44.45 -34.24
CA GLU A 343 -10.05 45.41 -35.11
C GLU A 343 -10.01 46.82 -34.51
N GLU A 344 -10.23 46.95 -33.19
CA GLU A 344 -10.13 48.24 -32.49
C GLU A 344 -8.69 48.77 -32.44
N ALA A 345 -7.69 47.92 -32.23
CA ALA A 345 -6.29 48.30 -32.28
C ALA A 345 -5.85 48.73 -33.70
N GLU A 346 -6.30 48.03 -34.74
CA GLU A 346 -6.03 48.39 -36.13
C GLU A 346 -6.68 49.72 -36.49
N ARG A 347 -7.93 49.97 -36.04
CA ARG A 347 -8.60 51.27 -36.22
C ARG A 347 -7.83 52.40 -35.54
N ARG A 348 -7.42 52.22 -34.28
CA ARG A 348 -6.60 53.21 -33.55
C ARG A 348 -5.26 53.46 -34.23
N ALA A 349 -4.61 52.42 -34.74
CA ALA A 349 -3.35 52.54 -35.48
C ALA A 349 -3.53 53.31 -36.80
N LYS A 350 -4.64 53.09 -37.51
CA LYS A 350 -4.99 53.88 -38.72
C LYS A 350 -5.26 55.34 -38.39
N GLU A 351 -6.06 55.62 -37.36
CA GLU A 351 -6.34 56.98 -36.88
C GLU A 351 -5.04 57.71 -36.44
N GLU A 352 -4.13 57.02 -35.76
CA GLU A 352 -2.84 57.59 -35.36
C GLU A 352 -1.91 57.82 -36.56
N ALA A 353 -1.89 56.90 -37.53
CA ALA A 353 -1.13 57.06 -38.77
C ALA A 353 -1.66 58.23 -39.62
N GLU A 354 -2.99 58.41 -39.70
CA GLU A 354 -3.61 59.56 -40.35
C GLU A 354 -3.30 60.87 -39.62
N ARG A 355 -3.33 60.89 -38.29
CA ARG A 355 -2.89 62.07 -37.51
C ARG A 355 -1.42 62.42 -37.80
N LYS A 356 -0.52 61.44 -37.85
CA LYS A 356 0.90 61.67 -38.17
C LYS A 356 1.09 62.20 -39.58
N LYS A 357 0.36 61.66 -40.57
CA LYS A 357 0.37 62.18 -41.94
C LYS A 357 -0.18 63.60 -42.03
N ALA A 358 -1.27 63.92 -41.32
CA ALA A 358 -1.83 65.27 -41.27
C ALA A 358 -0.88 66.27 -40.59
N GLU A 359 -0.12 65.83 -39.58
CA GLU A 359 0.91 66.65 -38.93
C GLU A 359 2.13 66.88 -39.84
N GLU A 360 2.54 65.88 -40.62
CA GLU A 360 3.58 66.02 -41.65
C GLU A 360 3.13 66.90 -42.82
N GLU A 361 1.88 66.80 -43.28
CA GLU A 361 1.30 67.69 -44.29
C GLU A 361 1.13 69.13 -43.78
N ALA A 362 0.77 69.32 -42.50
CA ALA A 362 0.74 70.63 -41.87
C ALA A 362 2.14 71.25 -41.79
N LYS A 363 3.17 70.46 -41.47
CA LYS A 363 4.58 70.89 -41.54
C LYS A 363 5.04 71.22 -42.95
N ASN A 364 4.55 70.52 -43.97
CA ASN A 364 4.87 70.81 -45.38
C ASN A 364 4.10 72.02 -45.94
N LYS A 365 2.94 72.38 -45.37
CA LYS A 365 2.15 73.56 -45.77
C LYS A 365 2.58 74.88 -45.12
N ASP A 366 3.40 74.84 -44.08
CA ASP A 366 3.82 76.03 -43.30
C ASP A 366 5.08 76.73 -43.85
N SER A 367 5.32 76.65 -45.18
CA SER A 367 6.50 77.24 -45.83
C SER A 367 6.20 78.24 -46.95
N LEU A 368 4.98 78.80 -47.01
CA LEU A 368 4.69 79.95 -47.87
C LEU A 368 3.75 80.96 -47.18
N GLU A 369 4.29 82.17 -47.03
CA GLU A 369 3.63 83.49 -46.87
C GLU A 369 3.09 83.93 -45.48
N GLY A 370 3.87 84.85 -44.86
CA GLY A 370 3.36 86.22 -44.60
C GLY A 370 2.86 86.53 -43.19
N PRO A 371 3.41 87.56 -42.49
CA PRO A 371 3.22 87.76 -41.06
C PRO A 371 2.03 88.68 -40.73
N ILE A 372 1.15 88.27 -39.82
CA ILE A 372 0.18 89.17 -39.18
C ILE A 372 0.21 88.98 -37.65
N ARG A 373 0.63 90.07 -36.99
CA ARG A 373 0.47 90.47 -35.58
C ARG A 373 -0.22 89.47 -34.63
N ARG A 374 0.57 88.88 -33.73
CA ARG A 374 0.08 88.35 -32.45
C ARG A 374 -0.22 89.53 -31.51
N LEU A 375 -1.47 89.66 -31.10
CA LEU A 375 -1.86 90.42 -29.92
C LEU A 375 -1.30 89.68 -28.68
N GLN A 376 -0.71 90.44 -27.78
CA GLN A 376 0.00 89.98 -26.59
C GLN A 376 -0.90 89.11 -25.69
N GLY A 377 -0.55 87.82 -25.59
CA GLY A 377 -1.08 86.95 -24.54
C GLY A 377 -0.44 87.32 -23.20
N ALA A 378 -1.25 87.29 -22.14
CA ALA A 378 -0.83 87.55 -20.77
C ALA A 378 0.42 86.73 -20.40
N SER A 379 1.41 87.43 -19.81
CA SER A 379 2.63 86.84 -19.24
C SER A 379 2.29 85.60 -18.40
N GLU A 380 3.11 84.55 -18.44
CA GLU A 380 2.90 83.35 -17.60
C GLU A 380 2.76 83.70 -16.10
N GLU A 381 3.39 84.81 -15.68
CA GLU A 381 3.28 85.36 -14.33
C GLU A 381 1.85 85.87 -14.00
N ASN A 382 1.15 86.43 -14.99
CA ASN A 382 -0.23 86.86 -14.83
C ASN A 382 -1.19 85.67 -14.76
N ARG A 383 -0.90 84.56 -15.47
CA ARG A 383 -1.69 83.32 -15.39
C ARG A 383 -1.56 82.64 -14.03
N LEU A 384 -0.35 82.57 -13.48
CA LEU A 384 -0.11 82.04 -12.13
C LEU A 384 -0.76 82.92 -11.06
N SER A 385 -0.67 84.25 -11.20
CA SER A 385 -1.34 85.17 -10.28
C SER A 385 -2.87 85.07 -10.37
N ALA A 386 -3.43 84.99 -11.59
CA ALA A 386 -4.85 84.76 -11.81
C ALA A 386 -5.34 83.45 -11.18
N GLN A 387 -4.56 82.37 -11.26
CA GLN A 387 -4.89 81.09 -10.64
C GLN A 387 -4.94 81.18 -9.11
N LYS A 388 -4.01 81.91 -8.48
CA LYS A 388 -4.04 82.14 -7.03
C LYS A 388 -5.29 82.90 -6.59
N HIS A 389 -5.61 84.00 -7.26
CA HIS A 389 -6.82 84.78 -6.98
C HIS A 389 -8.11 83.97 -7.22
N TYR A 390 -8.11 83.06 -8.22
CA TYR A 390 -9.22 82.15 -8.44
C TYR A 390 -9.41 81.15 -7.27
N GLU A 391 -8.34 80.55 -6.78
CA GLU A 391 -8.36 79.64 -5.63
C GLU A 391 -8.76 80.35 -4.33
N GLU A 392 -8.33 81.59 -4.12
CA GLU A 392 -8.75 82.42 -2.98
C GLU A 392 -10.22 82.80 -3.05
N GLY A 393 -10.72 83.19 -4.22
CA GLY A 393 -12.14 83.43 -4.45
C GLY A 393 -13.00 82.18 -4.21
N LEU A 394 -12.51 80.97 -4.55
CA LEU A 394 -13.18 79.71 -4.23
C LEU A 394 -13.31 79.48 -2.71
N LYS A 395 -12.28 79.82 -1.93
CA LYS A 395 -12.35 79.73 -0.45
C LYS A 395 -13.40 80.66 0.13
N TYR A 396 -13.47 81.90 -0.36
CA TYR A 396 -14.50 82.85 0.08
C TYR A 396 -15.91 82.43 -0.35
N PHE A 397 -16.04 81.86 -1.55
CA PHE A 397 -17.31 81.33 -2.06
C PHE A 397 -17.83 80.16 -1.21
N MET A 398 -16.96 79.23 -0.81
CA MET A 398 -17.32 78.13 0.10
C MET A 398 -17.73 78.61 1.49
N ASN A 399 -17.12 79.71 1.97
CA ASN A 399 -17.46 80.34 3.24
C ASN A 399 -18.68 81.28 3.15
N SER A 400 -19.44 81.24 2.04
CA SER A 400 -20.64 82.06 1.77
C SER A 400 -20.39 83.58 1.79
N ASN A 401 -19.13 84.01 1.67
CA ASN A 401 -18.77 85.43 1.55
C ASN A 401 -18.69 85.81 0.07
N TYR A 402 -19.86 85.98 -0.54
CA TYR A 402 -20.01 86.16 -1.99
C TYR A 402 -19.46 87.50 -2.50
N GLU A 403 -19.48 88.55 -1.69
CA GLU A 403 -18.92 89.86 -2.07
C GLU A 403 -17.39 89.77 -2.24
N LYS A 404 -16.69 89.21 -1.25
CA LYS A 404 -15.24 89.02 -1.34
C LYS A 404 -14.83 88.02 -2.42
N ALA A 405 -15.61 86.96 -2.61
CA ALA A 405 -15.38 86.00 -3.68
C ALA A 405 -15.50 86.64 -5.08
N ARG A 406 -16.45 87.58 -5.25
CA ARG A 406 -16.61 88.35 -6.49
C ARG A 406 -15.43 89.26 -6.75
N ASP A 407 -14.92 89.93 -5.72
CA ASP A 407 -13.78 90.85 -5.86
C ASP A 407 -12.52 90.09 -6.30
N GLU A 408 -12.19 88.97 -5.64
CA GLU A 408 -11.03 88.14 -5.98
C GLU A 408 -11.13 87.54 -7.40
N TRP A 409 -12.32 87.07 -7.80
CA TRP A 409 -12.54 86.57 -9.16
C TRP A 409 -12.54 87.67 -10.22
N THR A 410 -12.91 88.90 -9.87
CA THR A 410 -12.79 90.05 -10.78
C THR A 410 -11.32 90.39 -11.03
N ILE A 411 -10.47 90.31 -10.00
CA ILE A 411 -9.02 90.48 -10.12
C ILE A 411 -8.43 89.37 -11.00
N ALA A 412 -8.82 88.10 -10.77
CA ALA A 412 -8.39 86.97 -11.60
C ALA A 412 -8.75 87.17 -13.09
N LYS A 413 -9.94 87.71 -13.38
CA LYS A 413 -10.39 88.01 -14.75
C LYS A 413 -9.61 89.16 -15.40
N GLN A 414 -9.17 90.15 -14.63
CA GLN A 414 -8.34 91.23 -15.15
C GLN A 414 -6.93 90.75 -15.51
N LEU A 415 -6.40 89.79 -14.75
CA LEU A 415 -5.08 89.20 -14.95
C LEU A 415 -5.07 88.17 -16.10
N ASP A 416 -6.13 87.39 -16.23
CA ASP A 416 -6.33 86.45 -17.35
C ASP A 416 -7.76 86.52 -17.90
N PRO A 417 -8.01 87.39 -18.91
CA PRO A 417 -9.32 87.54 -19.53
C PRO A 417 -9.82 86.29 -20.29
N GLY A 418 -8.95 85.28 -20.50
CA GLY A 418 -9.27 84.06 -21.24
C GLY A 418 -9.75 82.89 -20.36
N ASN A 419 -9.77 83.05 -19.03
CA ASN A 419 -10.11 81.98 -18.12
C ASN A 419 -11.64 81.76 -18.01
N SER A 420 -12.13 80.68 -18.62
CA SER A 420 -13.56 80.32 -18.63
C SER A 420 -14.14 79.98 -17.25
N ASP A 421 -13.30 79.57 -16.30
CA ASP A 421 -13.75 79.12 -14.99
C ASP A 421 -14.09 80.30 -14.08
N VAL A 422 -13.30 81.37 -14.15
CA VAL A 422 -13.56 82.65 -13.47
C VAL A 422 -14.87 83.27 -13.97
N ASP A 423 -15.11 83.24 -15.27
CA ASP A 423 -16.36 83.73 -15.88
C ASP A 423 -17.60 82.96 -15.43
N SER A 424 -17.45 81.65 -15.28
CA SER A 424 -18.54 80.79 -14.77
C SER A 424 -18.80 81.03 -13.28
N GLY A 425 -17.75 81.24 -12.50
CA GLY A 425 -17.83 81.60 -11.08
C GLY A 425 -18.53 82.92 -10.83
N LEU A 426 -18.14 83.99 -11.54
CA LEU A 426 -18.77 85.30 -11.42
C LEU A 426 -20.25 85.28 -11.79
N LYS A 427 -20.63 84.59 -12.89
CA LYS A 427 -22.04 84.42 -13.27
C LYS A 427 -22.86 83.72 -12.17
N ARG A 428 -22.26 82.75 -11.48
CA ARG A 428 -22.92 82.01 -10.40
C ARG A 428 -23.11 82.87 -9.16
N ILE A 429 -22.14 83.71 -8.81
CA ILE A 429 -22.29 84.70 -7.73
C ILE A 429 -23.37 85.73 -8.08
N ASP A 430 -23.35 86.27 -9.30
CA ASP A 430 -24.33 87.27 -9.73
C ASP A 430 -25.77 86.68 -9.70
N GLN A 431 -25.95 85.41 -10.05
CA GLN A 431 -27.24 84.71 -9.91
C GLN A 431 -27.68 84.50 -8.45
N LEU A 432 -26.74 84.18 -7.55
CA LEU A 432 -27.03 84.00 -6.12
C LEU A 432 -27.37 85.33 -5.42
N LEU A 433 -26.71 86.43 -5.80
CA LEU A 433 -27.00 87.76 -5.26
C LEU A 433 -28.27 88.38 -5.87
N ALA A 434 -28.56 88.12 -7.15
CA ALA A 434 -29.79 88.59 -7.80
C ALA A 434 -31.05 87.79 -7.40
N GLY A 435 -30.90 86.55 -6.93
CA GLY A 435 -32.00 85.71 -6.43
C GLY A 435 -32.36 85.93 -4.95
N GLY A 436 -31.73 86.89 -4.28
CA GLY A 436 -31.92 87.23 -2.86
C GLY A 436 -32.62 88.56 -2.57
N GLN A 437 -33.27 89.18 -3.58
CA GLN A 437 -34.15 90.34 -3.42
C GLN A 437 -35.62 90.00 -3.71
#